data_AF-A0A519PJ54-F1
#
_entry.id   AF-A0A519PJ54-F1
#
_cell.length_a   1.000
_cell.length_b   1.000
_cell.length_c   1.000
_cell.angle_alpha   90.00
_cell.angle_beta   90.00
_cell.angle_gamma   90.00
#
_symmetry.space_group_name_H-M   'P 1'
#
loop_
_entity.id
_entity.type
_entity.pdbx_description
1 polymer ?
#
loop_
_entity_poly.entity_id
_entity_poly.type
_entity_poly.pdbx_seq_one_letter_code
_entity_poly.pdbx_strand_id
1 'polypeptide(L)' 'TAVLDRYAAWRRFDNVALAAATDVFNRLFSNDNAVARGVRGLGMAVVNRIGPARRFFMQEAGGGVGDLPRLLRGLPL' A
#
# COMPACT_ATOMS: atom_id res chain seq x y z
N THR A 1 -23.91 6.77 -21.17
CA THR A 1 -24.00 6.58 -19.71
C THR A 1 -23.50 5.21 -19.27
N ALA A 2 -23.86 4.12 -19.94
CA ALA A 2 -23.40 2.76 -19.60
C ALA A 2 -21.88 2.58 -19.34
N VAL A 3 -21.01 3.25 -20.11
CA VAL A 3 -19.55 3.23 -19.88
C VAL A 3 -19.16 3.90 -18.55
N LEU A 4 -19.77 5.05 -18.24
CA LEU A 4 -19.51 5.77 -16.99
C LEU A 4 -20.06 5.02 -15.79
N ASP A 5 -21.22 4.36 -15.93
CA ASP A 5 -21.80 3.56 -14.85
C ASP A 5 -20.93 2.35 -14.51
N ARG A 6 -20.39 1.64 -15.53
CA ARG A 6 -19.44 0.55 -15.33
C ARG A 6 -18.15 1.02 -14.68
N TYR A 7 -17.59 2.13 -15.16
CA TYR A 7 -16.39 2.74 -14.57
C TYR A 7 -16.62 3.15 -13.12
N ALA A 8 -17.76 3.80 -12.83
CA ALA A 8 -18.12 4.23 -11.49
C ALA A 8 -18.29 3.04 -10.54
N ALA A 9 -18.89 1.93 -10.98
CA ALA A 9 -19.02 0.72 -10.17
C ALA A 9 -17.65 0.17 -9.75
N TRP A 10 -16.69 0.10 -10.67
CA TRP A 10 -15.32 -0.34 -10.37
C TRP A 10 -14.58 0.64 -9.45
N ARG A 11 -14.58 1.93 -9.78
CA ARG A 11 -13.83 2.94 -9.01
C ARG A 11 -14.42 3.25 -7.65
N ARG A 12 -15.73 3.10 -7.44
CA ARG A 12 -16.34 3.28 -6.12
C ARG A 12 -15.75 2.33 -5.10
N PHE A 13 -15.57 1.06 -5.48
CA PHE A 13 -14.93 0.10 -4.60
C PHE A 13 -13.48 0.46 -4.30
N ASP A 14 -12.69 0.74 -5.34
CA ASP A 14 -11.27 1.14 -5.18
C ASP A 14 -11.12 2.36 -4.27
N ASN A 15 -11.96 3.38 -4.48
CA ASN A 15 -11.89 4.62 -3.71
C ASN A 15 -12.25 4.40 -2.24
N VAL A 16 -13.28 3.59 -1.96
CA VAL A 16 -13.66 3.25 -0.58
C VAL A 16 -12.58 2.43 0.10
N ALA A 17 -12.01 1.44 -0.60
CA ALA A 17 -10.92 0.63 -0.08
C ALA A 17 -9.68 1.47 0.22
N LEU A 18 -9.30 2.37 -0.69
CA LEU A 18 -8.20 3.30 -0.50
C LEU A 18 -8.44 4.23 0.69
N ALA A 19 -9.62 4.85 0.78
CA ALA A 19 -9.97 5.75 1.87
C ALA A 19 -9.92 5.03 3.23
N ALA A 20 -10.47 3.81 3.31
CA ALA A 20 -10.40 2.99 4.50
C ALA A 20 -8.95 2.63 4.87
N ALA A 21 -8.13 2.22 3.89
CA ALA A 21 -6.72 1.92 4.10
C ALA A 21 -5.95 3.13 4.62
N THR A 22 -6.21 4.32 4.07
CA THR A 22 -5.58 5.56 4.52
C THR A 22 -6.01 5.95 5.93
N ASP A 23 -7.28 5.84 6.29
CA ASP A 23 -7.74 6.14 7.67
C ASP A 23 -7.13 5.16 8.67
N VAL A 24 -7.10 3.86 8.32
CA VAL A 24 -6.43 2.84 9.14
C VAL A 24 -4.94 3.17 9.28
N PHE A 25 -4.25 3.51 8.20
CA PHE A 25 -2.84 3.90 8.26
C PHE A 25 -2.63 5.12 9.14
N ASN A 26 -3.46 6.16 8.98
CA ASN A 26 -3.38 7.36 9.80
C ASN A 26 -3.56 7.02 11.28
N ARG A 27 -4.64 6.33 11.67
CA ARG A 27 -4.84 5.88 13.06
C ARG A 27 -3.75 4.93 13.53
N LEU A 28 -3.20 4.11 12.65
CA LEU A 28 -2.11 3.22 13.00
C LEU A 28 -0.79 3.94 13.08
N PHE A 29 -0.59 5.21 12.72
CA PHE A 29 0.74 5.84 12.81
C PHE A 29 0.77 7.24 13.44
N SER A 30 -0.35 7.97 13.49
CA SER A 30 -0.41 9.35 14.01
C SER A 30 -0.74 9.47 15.50
N ASN A 31 -0.86 8.35 16.23
CA ASN A 31 -1.08 8.36 17.68
C ASN A 31 -0.14 7.42 18.45
N ASP A 32 -0.10 7.64 19.76
CA ASP A 32 0.73 6.92 20.73
C ASP A 32 0.00 5.81 21.49
N ASN A 33 -1.14 5.34 21.00
CA ASN A 33 -1.89 4.28 21.65
C ASN A 33 -1.05 2.99 21.79
N ALA A 34 -0.96 2.45 23.01
CA ALA A 34 -0.15 1.27 23.32
C ALA A 34 -0.55 0.02 22.51
N VAL A 35 -1.85 -0.15 22.24
CA VAL A 35 -2.35 -1.26 21.41
C VAL A 35 -1.89 -1.08 19.96
N ALA A 36 -2.06 0.13 19.40
CA ALA A 36 -1.63 0.43 18.03
C ALA A 36 -0.11 0.27 17.87
N ARG A 37 0.67 0.67 18.89
CA ARG A 37 2.11 0.46 18.94
C ARG A 37 2.49 -1.02 18.93
N GLY A 38 1.78 -1.84 19.71
CA GLY A 38 1.97 -3.30 19.72
C GLY A 38 1.69 -3.91 18.35
N VAL A 39 0.59 -3.54 17.70
CA VAL A 39 0.22 -4.02 16.36
C VAL A 39 1.27 -3.63 15.32
N ARG A 40 1.72 -2.36 15.30
CA ARG A 40 2.82 -1.89 14.42
C ARG A 40 4.09 -2.72 14.62
N GLY A 41 4.50 -2.89 15.87
CA GLY A 41 5.72 -3.62 16.22
C GLY A 41 5.67 -5.07 15.77
N LEU A 42 4.56 -5.76 16.03
CA LEU A 42 4.34 -7.14 15.58
C LEU A 42 4.36 -7.25 14.06
N GLY A 43 3.66 -6.35 13.35
CA GLY A 43 3.65 -6.34 11.88
C GLY A 43 5.05 -6.16 11.29
N MET A 44 5.82 -5.18 11.78
CA MET A 44 7.19 -4.95 11.33
C MET A 44 8.11 -6.12 11.67
N ALA A 45 7.96 -6.75 12.84
CA ALA A 45 8.74 -7.92 13.23
C ALA A 45 8.47 -9.12 12.31
N VAL A 46 7.20 -9.36 11.95
CA VAL A 46 6.80 -10.43 11.02
C VAL A 46 7.39 -10.17 9.64
N VAL A 47 7.23 -8.97 9.08
CA VAL A 47 7.77 -8.60 7.77
C VAL A 47 9.29 -8.75 7.74
N ASN A 48 9.98 -8.29 8.77
CA ASN A 48 11.45 -8.35 8.82
C ASN A 48 11.99 -9.78 9.00
N ARG A 49 11.23 -10.70 9.61
CA ARG A 49 11.64 -12.12 9.71
C ARG A 49 11.55 -12.87 8.39
N ILE A 50 10.69 -12.44 7.47
CA ILE A 50 10.47 -13.12 6.20
C ILE A 50 11.15 -12.32 5.10
N GLY A 51 12.38 -12.70 4.73
CA GLY A 51 13.20 -12.01 3.72
C GLY A 51 12.46 -11.68 2.41
N PRO A 52 11.72 -12.63 1.80
CA PRO A 52 10.90 -12.34 0.62
C PRO A 52 9.80 -11.31 0.87
N ALA A 53 9.10 -11.37 2.01
CA ALA A 53 8.06 -10.41 2.35
C ALA A 53 8.65 -9.01 2.53
N ARG A 54 9.75 -8.88 3.28
CA ARG A 54 10.49 -7.61 3.43
C ARG A 54 10.85 -7.01 2.07
N ARG A 55 11.42 -7.82 1.16
CA ARG A 55 11.82 -7.36 -0.18
C ARG A 55 10.62 -6.98 -1.04
N PHE A 56 9.51 -7.70 -0.91
CA PHE A 56 8.25 -7.37 -1.59
C PHE A 56 7.70 -6.03 -1.10
N PHE A 57 7.50 -5.85 0.20
CA PHE A 57 6.96 -4.60 0.76
C PHE A 57 7.85 -3.38 0.48
N MET A 58 9.18 -3.53 0.50
CA MET A 58 10.09 -2.44 0.12
C MET A 58 9.97 -2.06 -1.36
N GLN A 59 9.80 -3.04 -2.25
CA GLN A 59 9.57 -2.76 -3.67
C GLN A 59 8.20 -2.14 -3.89
N GLU A 60 7.14 -2.68 -3.29
CA GLU A 60 5.78 -2.15 -3.39
C GLU A 60 5.73 -0.69 -2.92
N ALA A 61 6.27 -0.40 -1.73
CA ALA A 61 6.32 0.96 -1.18
C ALA A 61 7.21 1.91 -1.98
N GLY A 62 8.26 1.40 -2.64
CA GLY A 62 9.16 2.18 -3.48
C GLY A 62 8.67 2.39 -4.92
N GLY A 63 7.46 1.91 -5.28
CA GLY A 63 6.97 1.95 -6.66
C GLY A 63 7.73 1.01 -7.61
N GLY A 64 8.35 -0.03 -7.05
CA GLY A 64 9.16 -1.04 -7.73
C GLY A 64 8.37 -2.21 -8.32
N VAL A 65 7.04 -2.14 -8.33
CA VAL A 65 6.15 -3.24 -8.73
C VAL A 65 5.22 -2.79 -9.86
N GLY A 66 4.90 -3.71 -10.77
CA GLY A 66 4.02 -3.46 -11.92
C GLY A 66 4.77 -2.96 -13.15
N ASP A 67 4.11 -2.13 -13.96
CA ASP A 67 4.69 -1.56 -15.18
C ASP A 67 5.59 -0.36 -14.81
N LEU A 68 6.90 -0.63 -14.75
CA LEU A 68 7.87 0.39 -14.37
C LEU A 68 8.22 1.31 -15.57
N PRO A 69 8.29 2.65 -15.35
CA PRO A 69 8.83 3.57 -16.34
C PRO A 69 10.29 3.25 -16.68
N ARG A 70 10.71 3.61 -17.90
CA ARG A 70 12.06 3.32 -18.44
C ARG A 70 13.18 3.69 -17.47
N LEU A 71 13.08 4.87 -16.85
CA LEU A 71 14.06 5.37 -15.88
C LEU A 71 14.24 4.45 -14.66
N LEU A 72 13.15 3.90 -14.11
CA LEU A 72 13.23 2.99 -12.96
C LEU A 72 13.78 1.61 -13.33
N ARG A 73 13.88 1.30 -14.63
CA ARG A 73 14.54 0.10 -15.17
C ARG A 73 16.00 0.35 -15.56
N GLY A 74 16.53 1.56 -15.34
CA GLY A 74 17.86 1.95 -15.79
C GLY A 74 17.98 2.15 -17.30
N LEU A 75 16.85 2.34 -18.00
CA LEU A 75 16.84 2.64 -19.43
C LEU A 75 16.85 4.16 -19.66
N PRO A 76 17.50 4.66 -20.72
CA PRO A 76 17.44 6.08 -21.09
C PRO A 76 16.01 6.50 -21.44
N LEU A 77 15.73 7.82 -21.43
CA LEU A 77 14.43 8.40 -21.83
C LEU A 77 14.08 8.16 -23.29
#